data_AF-A0AAU8CFK6-F1
#
_entry.id   AF-A0AAU8CFK6-F1
#
_cell.length_a   1.000
_cell.length_b   1.000
_cell.length_c   1.000
_cell.angle_alpha   90.00
_cell.angle_beta   90.00
_cell.angle_gamma   90.00
#
_symmetry.space_group_name_H-M   'P 1'
#
loop_
_entity.id
_entity.type
_entity.pdbx_description
1 polymer ?
#
loop_
_entity_poly.entity_id
_entity_poly.type
_entity_poly.pdbx_seq_one_letter_code
_entity_poly.pdbx_strand_id
1 'polypeptide(L)'
;MRHTRAVSALVAALVVSAAFVGPAVAAQAVAATQAEQPVEGDGGHRFDVGGSETNITFWLHLDLFTNLGAAGDFGFSAVGHAMDTRVVAVDVQLRFDGVGDVSNFLSNPFSRFSVVGEWELNLPFLSAGPSAGDDFSYEGNETINGSNA
;
A
#
# COMPACT_ATOMS: atom_id res chain seq x y z
N MET A 1 -34.36 39.53 36.35
CA MET A 1 -33.36 38.45 36.61
C MET A 1 -32.38 38.45 35.44
N ARG A 2 -31.43 39.40 35.43
CA ARG A 2 -29.97 39.21 35.60
C ARG A 2 -29.37 38.05 34.78
N HIS A 3 -28.69 38.45 33.70
CA HIS A 3 -27.78 37.67 32.86
C HIS A 3 -26.66 37.01 33.66
N THR A 4 -26.18 35.83 33.26
CA THR A 4 -24.73 35.59 33.13
C THR A 4 -24.44 34.41 32.20
N ARG A 5 -23.53 34.64 31.25
CA ARG A 5 -22.92 33.66 30.33
C ARG A 5 -21.91 32.81 31.13
N ALA A 6 -21.79 31.51 30.86
CA ALA A 6 -20.64 30.69 31.25
C ALA A 6 -19.69 30.65 30.05
N VAL A 7 -18.70 31.55 29.96
CA VAL A 7 -17.33 31.48 30.52
C VAL A 7 -16.57 30.24 30.04
N SER A 8 -15.76 30.49 29.02
CA SER A 8 -14.65 29.68 28.51
C SER A 8 -13.68 29.27 29.61
N ALA A 9 -13.21 28.02 29.55
CA ALA A 9 -12.08 27.51 30.32
C ALA A 9 -11.47 26.38 29.47
N LEU A 10 -10.16 26.18 29.34
CA LEU A 10 -8.97 26.88 29.79
C LEU A 10 -7.85 26.30 28.91
N VAL A 11 -7.05 27.17 28.28
CA VAL A 11 -5.85 26.79 27.54
C VAL A 11 -4.84 26.21 28.52
N ALA A 12 -4.43 24.96 28.32
CA ALA A 12 -3.29 24.38 29.02
C ALA A 12 -2.17 24.13 28.01
N ALA A 13 -1.34 25.16 27.80
CA ALA A 13 -0.05 25.01 27.16
C ALA A 13 0.94 24.53 28.24
N LEU A 14 1.43 23.30 28.11
CA LEU A 14 2.57 22.81 28.88
C LEU A 14 3.73 22.59 27.91
N VAL A 15 4.61 23.59 27.85
CA VAL A 15 5.93 23.49 27.23
C VAL A 15 6.88 22.93 28.30
N VAL A 16 7.44 21.75 28.06
CA VAL A 16 8.63 21.25 28.76
C VAL A 16 9.67 20.88 27.70
N SER A 17 10.77 21.63 27.71
CA SER A 17 11.95 21.43 26.89
C SER A 17 12.88 20.39 27.55
N ALA A 18 13.35 19.38 26.81
CA ALA A 18 14.67 18.77 26.97
C ALA A 18 14.98 17.84 25.78
N ALA A 19 16.16 18.02 25.20
CA ALA A 19 16.66 17.35 24.00
C ALA A 19 17.10 15.90 24.25
N PHE A 20 16.68 15.00 23.36
CA PHE A 20 17.43 13.79 22.99
C PHE A 20 17.27 13.59 21.48
N VAL A 21 18.32 13.92 20.71
CA VAL A 21 18.41 13.56 19.29
C VAL A 21 18.97 12.13 19.24
N GLY A 22 18.08 11.16 19.09
CA GLY A 22 18.42 9.77 18.79
C GLY A 22 17.41 9.22 17.78
N PRO A 23 17.79 8.31 16.87
CA PRO A 23 16.91 7.82 15.82
C PRO A 23 15.91 6.82 16.41
N ALA A 24 14.81 7.33 16.96
CA ALA A 24 13.66 6.52 17.35
C ALA A 24 12.63 6.55 16.22
N VAL A 25 12.91 5.80 15.14
CA VAL A 25 11.90 5.39 14.17
C VAL A 25 11.83 3.88 14.20
N ALA A 26 11.09 3.33 15.17
CA ALA A 26 10.38 2.06 15.08
C ALA A 26 9.68 1.80 16.42
N ALA A 27 8.47 1.24 16.34
CA ALA A 27 7.60 0.85 17.45
C ALA A 27 6.72 1.96 18.04
N GLN A 28 5.80 2.49 17.23
CA GLN A 28 4.46 2.77 17.73
C GLN A 28 3.53 1.70 17.16
N ALA A 29 3.35 0.63 17.95
CA ALA A 29 2.35 -0.38 17.72
C ALA A 29 1.04 0.05 18.40
N VAL A 30 -0.07 -0.18 17.67
CA VAL A 30 -1.45 -0.32 18.14
C VAL A 30 -2.19 0.96 18.58
N ALA A 31 -2.70 1.70 17.60
CA ALA A 31 -4.01 2.36 17.66
C ALA A 31 -4.43 2.87 16.28
N ALA A 32 -4.59 1.95 15.31
CA ALA A 32 -5.39 2.25 14.13
C ALA A 32 -6.79 1.68 14.40
N THR A 33 -7.68 2.58 14.81
CA THR A 33 -9.11 2.56 14.52
C THR A 33 -9.35 1.85 13.19
N GLN A 34 -10.34 0.94 13.15
CA GLN A 34 -10.86 0.29 11.93
C GLN A 34 -10.50 1.11 10.69
N ALA A 35 -9.48 0.64 9.94
CA ALA A 35 -9.37 1.02 8.55
C ALA A 35 -10.70 0.57 7.95
N GLU A 36 -11.52 1.54 7.55
CA GLU A 36 -12.66 1.32 6.68
C GLU A 36 -12.20 0.31 5.63
N GLN A 37 -12.88 -0.85 5.58
CA GLN A 37 -12.55 -1.86 4.61
C GLN A 37 -12.52 -1.19 3.23
N PRO A 38 -11.53 -1.52 2.36
CA PRO A 38 -11.54 -1.03 1.00
C PRO A 38 -12.92 -1.35 0.43
N VAL A 39 -13.47 -0.41 -0.34
CA VAL A 39 -14.82 -0.55 -0.92
C VAL A 39 -14.81 -1.79 -1.84
N GLU A 40 -15.07 -2.96 -1.26
CA GLU A 40 -15.47 -4.18 -1.95
C GLU A 40 -16.85 -3.88 -2.54
N GLY A 41 -16.89 -3.17 -3.67
CA GLY A 41 -18.14 -2.67 -4.21
C GLY A 41 -18.14 -2.15 -5.63
N ASP A 42 -17.15 -1.38 -6.09
CA ASP A 42 -17.43 -0.43 -7.21
C ASP A 42 -16.75 -0.67 -8.57
N GLY A 43 -16.32 -1.90 -8.90
CA GLY A 43 -16.14 -2.24 -10.33
C GLY A 43 -14.85 -1.76 -11.00
N GLY A 44 -13.71 -1.91 -10.32
CA GLY A 44 -12.41 -1.89 -11.00
C GLY A 44 -12.36 -2.92 -12.14
N HIS A 45 -11.70 -2.57 -13.24
CA HIS A 45 -11.57 -3.45 -14.40
C HIS A 45 -10.61 -4.59 -14.09
N ARG A 46 -11.13 -5.82 -14.08
CA ARG A 46 -10.35 -7.03 -13.82
C ARG A 46 -9.60 -7.50 -15.06
N PHE A 47 -8.36 -7.90 -14.85
CA PHE A 47 -7.50 -8.55 -15.82
C PHE A 47 -6.85 -9.77 -15.18
N ASP A 48 -6.79 -10.85 -15.96
CA ASP A 48 -6.12 -12.09 -15.57
C ASP A 48 -5.04 -12.41 -16.59
N VAL A 49 -3.82 -12.63 -16.11
CA VAL A 49 -2.65 -12.95 -16.94
C VAL A 49 -2.01 -14.21 -16.40
N GLY A 50 -1.78 -15.19 -17.28
CA GLY A 50 -1.11 -16.45 -16.94
C GLY A 50 -2.00 -17.68 -17.09
N GLY A 51 -1.60 -18.76 -16.43
CA GLY A 51 -2.26 -20.06 -16.49
C GLY A 51 -2.67 -20.57 -15.10
N SER A 52 -3.09 -21.82 -15.03
CA SER A 52 -3.56 -22.45 -13.77
C SER A 52 -2.49 -22.50 -12.69
N GLU A 53 -1.21 -22.61 -13.07
CA GLU A 53 -0.10 -22.76 -12.12
C GLU A 53 0.53 -21.41 -11.74
N THR A 54 0.65 -20.47 -12.67
CA THR A 54 1.23 -19.16 -12.40
C THR A 54 0.34 -18.11 -13.03
N ASN A 55 -0.25 -17.26 -12.21
CA ASN A 55 -1.15 -16.20 -12.66
C ASN A 55 -0.99 -14.94 -11.83
N ILE A 56 -1.40 -13.83 -12.44
CA ILE A 56 -1.60 -12.56 -11.77
C ILE A 56 -3.02 -12.12 -12.13
N THR A 57 -3.80 -11.81 -11.11
CA THR A 57 -5.04 -11.06 -11.27
C THR A 57 -4.77 -9.63 -10.84
N PHE A 58 -5.20 -8.66 -11.64
CA PHE A 58 -5.18 -7.26 -11.23
C PHE A 58 -6.48 -6.53 -11.57
N TRP A 59 -6.72 -5.46 -10.83
CA TRP A 59 -7.87 -4.57 -10.96
C TRP A 59 -7.36 -3.15 -11.18
N LEU A 60 -7.98 -2.46 -12.13
CA LEU A 60 -7.74 -1.04 -12.39
C LEU A 60 -8.97 -0.24 -12.01
N HIS A 61 -8.83 0.62 -11.01
CA HIS A 61 -9.86 1.53 -10.51
C HIS A 61 -9.71 2.88 -11.22
N LEU A 62 -10.79 3.37 -11.82
CA LEU A 62 -10.80 4.56 -12.69
C LEU A 62 -11.85 5.60 -12.25
N ASP A 63 -12.38 5.46 -11.04
CA ASP A 63 -13.52 6.21 -10.53
C ASP A 63 -13.26 7.72 -10.46
N LEU A 64 -12.00 8.11 -10.30
CA LEU A 64 -11.53 9.49 -10.43
C LEU A 64 -11.90 10.12 -11.78
N PHE A 65 -11.87 9.34 -12.86
CA PHE A 65 -12.12 9.83 -14.22
C PHE A 65 -13.59 9.76 -14.63
N THR A 66 -14.40 8.96 -13.94
CA THR A 66 -15.84 8.82 -14.20
C THR A 66 -16.66 9.77 -13.33
N ASN A 67 -16.10 10.28 -12.24
CA ASN A 67 -16.77 11.19 -11.30
C ASN A 67 -16.03 12.52 -11.12
N LEU A 68 -15.77 13.22 -12.23
CA LEU A 68 -14.98 14.46 -12.24
C LEU A 68 -15.61 15.55 -11.35
N GLY A 69 -14.86 15.96 -10.33
CA GLY A 69 -15.21 17.05 -9.42
C GLY A 69 -15.74 16.59 -8.06
N ALA A 70 -16.20 15.34 -7.96
CA ALA A 70 -16.56 14.71 -6.69
C ALA A 70 -15.45 13.77 -6.22
N ALA A 71 -15.67 13.12 -5.07
CA ALA A 71 -14.72 12.15 -4.56
C ALA A 71 -14.63 10.93 -5.50
N GLY A 72 -13.42 10.41 -5.65
CA GLY A 72 -13.13 9.24 -6.48
C GLY A 72 -11.66 8.83 -6.36
N ASP A 73 -11.32 7.67 -6.92
CA ASP A 73 -10.00 7.08 -6.80
C ASP A 73 -9.47 6.58 -8.15
N PHE A 74 -8.15 6.59 -8.27
CA PHE A 74 -7.42 5.93 -9.34
C PHE A 74 -6.49 4.92 -8.69
N GLY A 75 -6.67 3.65 -9.01
CA GLY A 75 -6.04 2.58 -8.25
C GLY A 75 -5.60 1.41 -9.09
N PHE A 76 -4.57 0.74 -8.62
CA PHE A 76 -4.10 -0.52 -9.14
C PHE A 76 -3.95 -1.50 -7.98
N SER A 77 -4.66 -2.63 -8.08
CA SER A 77 -4.54 -3.72 -7.12
C SER A 77 -4.18 -4.99 -7.88
N ALA A 78 -3.21 -5.76 -7.39
CA ALA A 78 -2.75 -6.98 -8.04
C ALA A 78 -2.43 -8.06 -7.01
N VAL A 79 -2.77 -9.29 -7.35
CA VAL A 79 -2.40 -10.48 -6.58
C VAL A 79 -1.78 -11.49 -7.55
N GLY A 80 -0.54 -11.90 -7.26
CA GLY A 80 0.20 -12.89 -8.02
C GLY A 80 0.31 -14.21 -7.26
N HIS A 81 0.07 -15.30 -7.98
CA HIS A 81 0.14 -16.67 -7.50
C HIS A 81 1.17 -17.48 -8.28
N ALA A 82 1.86 -18.36 -7.55
CA ALA A 82 2.62 -19.47 -8.11
C ALA A 82 2.21 -20.74 -7.37
N MET A 83 1.79 -21.75 -8.13
CA MET A 83 1.07 -22.92 -7.65
C MET A 83 -0.09 -22.48 -6.72
N ASP A 84 -0.17 -23.05 -5.52
CA ASP A 84 -1.17 -22.70 -4.51
C ASP A 84 -0.73 -21.56 -3.57
N THR A 85 0.38 -20.87 -3.87
CA THR A 85 0.93 -19.82 -3.00
C THR A 85 0.71 -18.43 -3.58
N ARG A 86 0.15 -17.53 -2.76
CA ARG A 86 0.21 -16.08 -3.03
C ARG A 86 1.65 -15.63 -2.84
N VAL A 87 2.25 -15.13 -3.93
CA VAL A 87 3.64 -14.67 -3.96
C VAL A 87 3.71 -13.16 -3.76
N VAL A 88 2.80 -12.41 -4.35
CA VAL A 88 2.82 -10.95 -4.29
C VAL A 88 1.40 -10.41 -4.17
N ALA A 89 1.22 -9.40 -3.35
CA ALA A 89 0.05 -8.54 -3.38
C ALA A 89 0.51 -7.08 -3.42
N VAL A 90 -0.12 -6.28 -4.25
CA VAL A 90 0.13 -4.83 -4.37
C VAL A 90 -1.22 -4.16 -4.43
N ASP A 91 -1.41 -3.12 -3.64
CA ASP A 91 -2.54 -2.21 -3.76
C ASP A 91 -2.01 -0.79 -3.65
N VAL A 92 -2.22 0.01 -4.69
CA VAL A 92 -1.79 1.41 -4.75
C VAL A 92 -2.95 2.23 -5.27
N GLN A 93 -3.37 3.22 -4.49
CA GLN A 93 -4.52 4.07 -4.80
C GLN A 93 -4.17 5.54 -4.61
N LEU A 94 -4.50 6.34 -5.61
CA LEU A 94 -4.61 7.79 -5.54
C LEU A 94 -6.06 8.12 -5.23
N ARG A 95 -6.32 8.67 -4.05
CA ARG A 95 -7.64 9.14 -3.65
C ARG A 95 -7.77 10.63 -3.87
N PHE A 96 -8.89 11.05 -4.42
CA PHE A 96 -9.31 12.44 -4.57
C PHE A 96 -10.56 12.68 -3.73
N ASP A 97 -10.53 13.69 -2.87
CA ASP A 97 -11.66 14.01 -1.98
C ASP A 97 -12.73 14.90 -2.66
N GLY A 98 -12.61 15.18 -3.96
CA GLY A 98 -13.47 16.11 -4.68
C GLY A 98 -13.00 17.57 -4.58
N VAL A 99 -13.54 18.43 -5.42
CA VAL A 99 -13.14 19.86 -5.50
C VAL A 99 -13.50 20.62 -4.21
N GLY A 100 -14.67 20.35 -3.63
CA GLY A 100 -15.14 21.10 -2.46
C GLY A 100 -15.32 22.59 -2.77
N ASP A 101 -14.82 23.45 -1.87
CA ASP A 101 -14.80 24.90 -2.12
C ASP A 101 -13.79 25.26 -3.21
N VAL A 102 -14.25 25.93 -4.27
CA VAL A 102 -13.44 26.25 -5.45
C VAL A 102 -12.29 27.19 -5.12
N SER A 103 -12.47 28.18 -4.24
CA SER A 103 -11.41 29.12 -3.88
C SER A 103 -10.27 28.42 -3.13
N ASN A 104 -10.60 27.54 -2.19
CA ASN A 104 -9.62 26.72 -1.49
C ASN A 104 -8.92 25.74 -2.44
N PHE A 105 -9.67 25.10 -3.34
CA PHE A 105 -9.11 24.18 -4.34
C PHE A 105 -8.13 24.89 -5.27
N LEU A 106 -8.49 26.05 -5.82
CA LEU A 106 -7.61 26.81 -6.71
C LEU A 106 -6.36 27.34 -5.99
N SER A 107 -6.44 27.56 -4.67
CA SER A 107 -5.29 27.94 -3.86
C SER A 107 -4.30 26.79 -3.65
N ASN A 108 -4.79 25.55 -3.55
CA ASN A 108 -3.98 24.36 -3.36
C ASN A 108 -4.74 23.08 -3.81
N PRO A 109 -4.71 22.75 -5.12
CA PRO A 109 -5.50 21.64 -5.64
C PRO A 109 -4.97 20.27 -5.17
N PHE A 110 -3.67 20.18 -4.91
CA PHE A 110 -3.01 18.96 -4.47
C PHE A 110 -3.38 18.52 -3.06
N SER A 111 -3.88 19.45 -2.21
CA SER A 111 -4.35 19.11 -0.86
C SER A 111 -5.54 18.15 -0.84
N ARG A 112 -6.23 17.98 -1.98
CA ARG A 112 -7.37 17.07 -2.13
C ARG A 112 -6.96 15.66 -2.55
N PHE A 113 -5.68 15.43 -2.81
CA PHE A 113 -5.15 14.16 -3.23
C PHE A 113 -4.35 13.50 -2.10
N SER A 114 -4.53 12.19 -1.94
CA SER A 114 -3.72 11.36 -1.05
C SER A 114 -3.36 10.06 -1.75
N VAL A 115 -2.23 9.47 -1.37
CA VAL A 115 -1.78 8.18 -1.89
C VAL A 115 -1.80 7.18 -0.76
N VAL A 116 -2.47 6.05 -0.97
CA VAL A 116 -2.47 4.89 -0.08
C VAL A 116 -1.79 3.74 -0.82
N GLY A 117 -0.94 3.01 -0.12
CA GLY A 117 -0.20 1.91 -0.70
C GLY A 117 0.02 0.79 0.31
N GLU A 118 -0.40 -0.40 -0.05
CA GLU A 118 -0.17 -1.64 0.68
C GLU A 118 0.51 -2.65 -0.24
N TRP A 119 1.47 -3.41 0.28
CA TRP A 119 2.13 -4.44 -0.50
C TRP A 119 2.61 -5.58 0.39
N GLU A 120 2.67 -6.77 -0.20
CA GLU A 120 3.12 -8.00 0.42
C GLU A 120 3.97 -8.78 -0.60
N LEU A 121 5.08 -9.34 -0.12
CA LEU A 121 5.92 -10.25 -0.89
C LEU A 121 6.22 -11.50 -0.05
N ASN A 122 5.79 -12.65 -0.54
CA ASN A 122 6.00 -13.95 0.07
C ASN A 122 6.79 -14.86 -0.89
N LEU A 123 8.03 -15.19 -0.53
CA LEU A 123 8.93 -16.02 -1.32
C LEU A 123 9.27 -17.31 -0.55
N PRO A 124 8.32 -18.26 -0.46
CA PRO A 124 8.49 -19.47 0.36
C PRO A 124 9.68 -20.32 -0.10
N PHE A 125 10.00 -20.32 -1.38
CA PHE A 125 11.14 -21.05 -1.96
C PHE A 125 12.51 -20.46 -1.58
N LEU A 126 12.57 -19.21 -1.09
CA LEU A 126 13.80 -18.64 -0.53
C LEU A 126 13.89 -18.84 0.99
N SER A 127 12.75 -19.09 1.65
CA SER A 127 12.71 -19.40 3.08
C SER A 127 13.15 -20.82 3.40
N ALA A 128 12.92 -21.75 2.46
CA ALA A 128 13.59 -23.04 2.41
C ALA A 128 14.95 -22.84 1.74
N GLY A 129 15.92 -22.26 2.46
CA GLY A 129 17.32 -22.35 2.05
C GLY A 129 17.70 -23.81 1.76
N PRO A 130 18.78 -24.08 1.00
CA PRO A 130 19.24 -25.45 0.80
C PRO A 130 19.28 -26.15 2.16
N SER A 131 18.72 -27.37 2.22
CA SER A 131 18.78 -28.20 3.41
C SER A 131 20.23 -28.14 3.91
N ALA A 132 20.46 -27.93 5.21
CA ALA A 132 21.84 -27.84 5.72
C ALA A 132 22.70 -29.11 5.48
N GLY A 133 22.17 -30.12 4.79
CA GLY A 133 22.87 -31.32 4.31
C GLY A 133 22.94 -31.48 2.78
N ASP A 134 22.41 -30.54 1.98
CA ASP A 134 22.59 -30.56 0.52
C ASP A 134 23.85 -29.74 0.19
N ASP A 135 24.97 -30.45 0.07
CA ASP A 135 26.24 -29.87 -0.36
C ASP A 135 26.08 -29.38 -1.81
N PHE A 136 26.03 -28.06 -2.01
CA PHE A 136 25.88 -27.44 -3.32
C PHE A 136 27.24 -27.54 -4.04
N SER A 137 27.52 -28.67 -4.68
CA SER A 137 28.76 -28.85 -5.46
C SER A 137 28.58 -28.32 -6.89
N TYR A 138 29.55 -27.53 -7.35
CA TYR A 138 29.65 -27.01 -8.73
C TYR A 138 30.11 -28.08 -9.74
N GLU A 139 30.00 -29.37 -9.40
CA GLU A 139 30.47 -30.49 -10.24
C GLU A 139 29.37 -30.93 -11.20
N GLY A 140 29.10 -30.09 -12.20
CA GLY A 140 28.13 -30.44 -13.26
C GLY A 140 28.07 -29.46 -14.43
N ASN A 141 28.88 -28.40 -14.43
CA ASN A 141 29.07 -27.59 -15.63
C ASN A 141 30.11 -28.22 -16.54
N GLU A 142 29.78 -29.41 -17.05
CA GLU A 142 30.51 -29.99 -18.16
C GLU A 142 30.26 -29.14 -19.41
N THR A 143 31.32 -28.41 -19.75
CA THR A 143 31.50 -27.60 -20.95
C THR A 143 30.79 -28.22 -22.15
N ILE A 144 29.77 -27.55 -22.68
CA ILE A 144 29.28 -27.79 -24.04
C ILE A 144 30.39 -27.35 -25.00
N ASN A 145 31.34 -28.24 -25.25
CA ASN A 145 32.20 -28.16 -26.43
C ASN A 145 32.69 -29.57 -26.82
N GLY A 146 31.72 -30.43 -27.12
CA GLY A 146 31.95 -31.59 -27.97
C GLY A 146 32.11 -31.14 -29.42
N SER A 147 33.32 -30.72 -29.80
CA SER A 147 33.72 -30.63 -31.21
C SER A 147 34.79 -31.68 -31.49
N ASN A 148 34.35 -32.86 -31.89
CA ASN A 148 35.19 -33.84 -32.57
C ASN A 148 35.36 -33.39 -34.03
N ALA A 149 36.60 -33.17 -34.44
CA ALA A 149 37.06 -33.17 -35.83
C ALA A 149 38.37 -33.96 -35.90
#